data_AF-A0A818JAX7-F1
#
_entry.id   AF-A0A818JAX7-F1
#
_cell.length_a   1.000
_cell.length_b   1.000
_cell.length_c   1.000
_cell.angle_alpha   90.00
_cell.angle_beta   90.00
_cell.angle_gamma   90.00
#
_symmetry.space_group_name_H-M   'P 1'
#
loop_
_entity.id
_entity.type
_entity.pdbx_description
1 polymer ?
#
loop_
_entity_poly.entity_id
_entity_poly.type
_entity_poly.pdbx_seq_one_letter_code
_entity_poly.pdbx_strand_id
1 'polypeptide(L)'
;MEKINQRLQQYITPSSTIRLPRNINLYHRYKASEFRSILLIYYMIFKDTLPERYYTHLKQLVFAMDIGENRQISQDKLDEMHVLLQYHVNQFKILYGTRHMVNNIHSLIHLAETVRDYGPLQRYSNFNYESILGGITSTVNGTKNQEKEIYNNLQMLKESSYLATISQNSIYMS
;
A
#
# COMPACT_ATOMS: atom_id res chain seq x y z
N MET A 1 -2.43 -8.41 -21.50
CA MET A 1 -1.51 -7.56 -20.70
C MET A 1 -1.11 -6.27 -21.40
N GLU A 2 -0.92 -6.25 -22.72
CA GLU A 2 -0.50 -5.03 -23.46
C GLU A 2 -1.42 -3.81 -23.24
N LYS A 3 -2.74 -3.99 -23.37
CA LYS A 3 -3.74 -2.95 -23.09
C LYS A 3 -3.63 -2.36 -21.67
N ILE A 4 -3.27 -3.19 -20.68
CA ILE A 4 -3.09 -2.75 -19.27
C ILE A 4 -1.84 -1.90 -19.14
N ASN A 5 -0.73 -2.31 -19.77
CA ASN A 5 0.52 -1.56 -19.75
C ASN A 5 0.39 -0.19 -20.43
N GLN A 6 -0.31 -0.13 -21.56
CA GLN A 6 -0.59 1.14 -22.25
C GLN A 6 -1.38 2.10 -21.34
N ARG A 7 -2.42 1.60 -20.66
CA ARG A 7 -3.20 2.40 -19.71
C ARG A 7 -2.39 2.84 -18.49
N LEU A 8 -1.51 1.98 -17.99
CA LEU A 8 -0.62 2.32 -16.89
C LEU A 8 0.31 3.48 -17.26
N GLN A 9 0.83 3.51 -18.50
CA GLN A 9 1.68 4.60 -18.99
C GLN A 9 0.91 5.91 -19.24
N GLN A 10 -0.37 5.83 -19.58
CA GLN A 10 -1.22 7.00 -19.84
C GLN A 10 -1.76 7.65 -18.57
N TYR A 11 -1.72 6.94 -17.43
CA TYR A 11 -2.26 7.45 -16.18
C TYR A 11 -1.34 8.51 -15.57
N ILE A 12 -1.89 9.69 -15.30
CA ILE A 12 -1.14 10.75 -14.60
C ILE A 12 -0.87 10.24 -13.18
N THR A 13 0.41 10.09 -12.86
CA THR A 13 0.83 9.65 -11.53
C THR A 13 0.66 10.82 -10.56
N PRO A 14 -0.15 10.69 -9.50
CA PRO A 14 -0.24 11.71 -8.45
C PRO A 14 1.15 11.95 -7.87
N SER A 15 1.48 13.21 -7.55
CA SER A 15 2.77 13.60 -6.97
C SER A 15 3.11 12.89 -5.64
N SER A 16 2.10 12.32 -4.98
CA SER A 16 2.22 11.48 -3.79
C SER A 16 2.78 10.08 -4.05
N THR A 17 2.90 9.65 -5.31
CA THR A 17 3.46 8.35 -5.69
C THR A 17 4.89 8.53 -6.17
N ILE A 18 5.84 7.90 -5.46
CA ILE A 18 7.28 8.09 -5.72
C ILE A 18 7.70 7.53 -7.09
N ARG A 19 6.98 6.53 -7.63
CA ARG A 19 7.33 5.89 -8.91
C ARG A 19 6.15 5.19 -9.57
N LEU A 20 6.07 5.28 -10.91
CA LEU A 20 5.19 4.44 -11.71
C LEU A 20 5.55 2.95 -11.52
N PRO A 21 4.58 2.05 -11.29
CA PRO A 21 4.83 0.62 -11.22
C PRO A 21 5.49 0.11 -12.51
N ARG A 22 6.33 -0.93 -12.39
CA ARG A 22 6.91 -1.61 -13.55
C ARG A 22 5.84 -2.21 -14.47
N ASN A 23 6.22 -2.63 -15.67
CA ASN A 23 5.32 -3.34 -16.58
C ASN A 23 4.65 -4.56 -15.89
N ILE A 24 3.35 -4.77 -16.11
CA ILE A 24 2.58 -5.82 -15.43
C ILE A 24 3.04 -7.24 -15.75
N ASN A 25 3.75 -7.43 -16.85
CA ASN A 25 4.39 -8.72 -17.18
C ASN A 25 5.48 -9.08 -16.16
N LEU A 26 6.01 -8.10 -15.42
CA LEU A 26 7.03 -8.27 -14.39
C LEU A 26 6.43 -8.39 -12.99
N TYR A 27 5.13 -8.69 -12.85
CA TYR A 27 4.46 -8.79 -11.55
C TYR A 27 5.16 -9.73 -10.56
N HIS A 28 5.78 -10.81 -11.04
CA HIS A 28 6.55 -11.75 -10.23
C HIS A 28 7.79 -11.12 -9.56
N ARG A 29 8.26 -9.96 -10.03
CA ARG A 29 9.37 -9.19 -9.45
C ARG A 29 8.91 -7.97 -8.67
N TYR A 30 7.61 -7.71 -8.62
CA TYR A 30 7.08 -6.53 -7.94
C TYR A 30 7.44 -6.57 -6.47
N LYS A 31 7.83 -5.40 -5.96
CA LYS A 31 7.89 -5.20 -4.52
C LYS A 31 6.47 -5.02 -4.00
N ALA A 32 6.33 -5.21 -2.70
CA ALA A 32 5.04 -5.05 -2.04
C ALA A 32 4.47 -3.63 -2.31
N SER A 33 5.32 -2.59 -2.33
CA SER A 33 4.91 -1.21 -2.62
C SER A 33 4.31 -1.01 -4.02
N GLU A 34 4.77 -1.76 -5.02
CA GLU A 34 4.19 -1.70 -6.38
C GLU A 34 2.83 -2.38 -6.45
N PHE A 35 2.67 -3.53 -5.78
CA PHE A 35 1.35 -4.17 -5.66
C PHE A 35 0.35 -3.22 -4.98
N ARG A 36 0.79 -2.55 -3.92
CA ARG A 36 0.01 -1.52 -3.24
C ARG A 36 -0.39 -0.38 -4.17
N SER A 37 0.55 0.22 -4.90
CA SER A 37 0.23 1.30 -5.85
C SER A 37 -0.72 0.83 -6.94
N ILE A 38 -0.50 -0.36 -7.52
CA ILE A 38 -1.41 -0.94 -8.51
C ILE A 38 -2.82 -1.10 -7.93
N LEU A 39 -2.94 -1.58 -6.69
CA LEU A 39 -4.23 -1.79 -6.05
C LEU A 39 -4.95 -0.48 -5.71
N LEU A 40 -4.30 0.48 -5.07
CA LEU A 40 -5.01 1.67 -4.58
C LEU A 40 -5.07 2.82 -5.58
N ILE A 41 -4.06 2.97 -6.43
CA ILE A 41 -3.94 4.13 -7.31
C ILE A 41 -4.33 3.76 -8.73
N TYR A 42 -3.85 2.62 -9.23
CA TYR A 42 -3.98 2.27 -10.64
C TYR A 42 -5.03 1.19 -10.93
N TYR A 43 -5.86 0.76 -9.98
CA TYR A 43 -6.80 -0.36 -10.23
C TYR A 43 -7.75 -0.11 -11.42
N MET A 44 -8.03 1.16 -11.74
CA MET A 44 -8.87 1.52 -12.89
C MET A 44 -8.31 1.04 -14.23
N ILE A 45 -7.01 0.76 -14.34
CA ILE A 45 -6.41 0.19 -15.56
C ILE A 45 -7.06 -1.14 -15.96
N PHE A 46 -7.62 -1.88 -14.99
CA PHE A 46 -8.27 -3.17 -15.20
C PHE A 46 -9.71 -3.08 -15.70
N LYS A 47 -10.34 -1.89 -15.67
CA LYS A 47 -11.69 -1.67 -16.20
C LYS A 47 -11.77 -2.13 -17.67
N ASP A 48 -12.86 -2.72 -18.15
CA ASP A 48 -12.98 -3.21 -19.55
C ASP A 48 -11.87 -4.17 -20.03
N THR A 49 -11.11 -4.74 -19.09
CA THR A 49 -10.07 -5.74 -19.36
C THR A 49 -10.31 -6.99 -18.51
N LEU A 50 -10.75 -6.79 -17.26
CA LEU A 50 -11.38 -7.84 -16.48
C LEU A 50 -12.88 -7.90 -16.77
N PRO A 51 -13.49 -9.11 -16.79
CA PRO A 51 -14.94 -9.22 -16.76
C PRO A 51 -15.52 -8.52 -15.53
N GLU A 52 -16.69 -7.91 -15.67
CA GLU A 52 -17.27 -6.97 -14.68
C GLU A 52 -17.35 -7.54 -13.27
N ARG A 53 -17.69 -8.84 -13.14
CA ARG A 53 -17.75 -9.53 -11.83
C ARG A 53 -16.41 -9.51 -11.08
N TYR A 54 -15.30 -9.69 -11.78
CA TYR A 54 -13.96 -9.69 -11.19
C TYR A 54 -13.48 -8.27 -10.92
N TYR A 55 -13.82 -7.33 -11.80
CA TYR A 55 -13.49 -5.92 -11.58
C TYR A 55 -14.24 -5.35 -10.37
N THR A 56 -15.52 -5.71 -10.19
CA THR A 56 -16.30 -5.32 -9.03
C THR A 56 -15.76 -5.94 -7.74
N HIS A 57 -15.38 -7.22 -7.78
CA HIS A 57 -14.73 -7.87 -6.65
C HIS A 57 -13.37 -7.22 -6.27
N LEU A 58 -12.58 -6.82 -7.27
CA LEU A 58 -11.35 -6.04 -7.07
C LEU A 58 -11.64 -4.68 -6.41
N LYS A 59 -12.63 -3.92 -6.92
CA LYS A 59 -13.01 -2.62 -6.35
C LYS A 59 -13.39 -2.72 -4.87
N GLN A 60 -14.09 -3.78 -4.47
CA GLN A 60 -14.43 -4.00 -3.05
C GLN A 60 -13.17 -4.14 -2.18
N LEU A 61 -12.15 -4.85 -2.67
CA LEU A 61 -10.86 -4.96 -1.97
C LEU A 61 -10.16 -3.61 -1.89
N VAL A 62 -10.13 -2.87 -3.00
CA VAL A 62 -9.52 -1.52 -3.05
C VAL A 62 -10.15 -0.62 -1.99
N PHE A 63 -11.48 -0.61 -1.90
CA PHE A 63 -12.19 0.21 -0.94
C PHE A 63 -11.90 -0.19 0.51
N ALA A 64 -11.87 -1.48 0.82
CA ALA A 64 -11.50 -1.96 2.17
C ALA A 64 -10.06 -1.57 2.54
N MET A 65 -9.12 -1.67 1.60
CA MET A 65 -7.72 -1.29 1.81
C MET A 65 -7.54 0.23 1.94
N ASP A 66 -8.33 1.02 1.21
CA ASP A 66 -8.31 2.49 1.31
C ASP A 66 -8.76 2.95 2.70
N ILE A 67 -9.82 2.33 3.26
CA ILE A 67 -10.24 2.58 4.64
C ILE A 67 -9.09 2.29 5.61
N GLY A 68 -8.47 1.10 5.50
CA GLY A 68 -7.38 0.69 6.41
C GLY A 68 -6.10 1.53 6.30
N GLU A 69 -5.94 2.31 5.25
CA GLU A 69 -4.78 3.18 5.01
C GLU A 69 -4.99 4.63 5.49
N ASN A 70 -6.22 4.99 5.82
CA ASN A 70 -6.51 6.30 6.35
C ASN A 70 -5.87 6.47 7.74
N ARG A 71 -5.22 7.61 7.99
CA ARG A 71 -4.53 7.87 9.27
C ARG A 71 -5.48 8.07 10.44
N GLN A 72 -6.72 8.48 10.16
CA GLN A 72 -7.76 8.71 11.14
C GLN A 72 -8.99 7.90 10.72
N ILE A 73 -9.13 6.71 11.30
CA ILE A 73 -10.22 5.78 10.98
C ILE A 73 -11.18 5.77 12.16
N SER A 74 -12.45 6.04 11.91
CA SER A 74 -13.50 5.87 12.92
C SER A 74 -13.82 4.39 13.12
N GLN A 75 -14.37 4.05 14.28
CA GLN A 75 -14.80 2.68 14.56
C GLN A 75 -15.85 2.20 13.55
N ASP A 76 -16.82 3.05 13.18
CA ASP A 76 -17.82 2.72 12.16
C ASP A 76 -17.19 2.36 10.81
N LYS A 77 -16.10 3.04 10.42
CA LYS A 77 -15.36 2.73 9.20
C LYS A 77 -14.60 1.41 9.30
N LEU A 78 -14.09 1.06 10.48
CA LEU A 78 -13.48 -0.26 10.71
C LEU A 78 -14.51 -1.38 10.63
N ASP A 79 -15.72 -1.16 11.14
CA ASP A 79 -16.81 -2.12 11.05
C ASP A 79 -17.27 -2.29 9.59
N GLU A 80 -17.34 -1.19 8.82
CA GLU A 80 -17.56 -1.23 7.37
C GLU A 80 -16.46 -2.03 6.64
N MET A 81 -15.19 -1.76 6.95
CA MET A 81 -14.05 -2.52 6.41
C MET A 81 -14.16 -4.01 6.72
N HIS A 82 -14.55 -4.38 7.95
CA HIS A 82 -14.72 -5.78 8.34
C HIS A 82 -15.80 -6.47 7.50
N VAL A 83 -16.97 -5.85 7.34
CA VAL A 83 -18.08 -6.38 6.53
C VAL A 83 -17.65 -6.54 5.06
N LEU A 84 -16.94 -5.54 4.51
CA LEU A 84 -16.41 -5.61 3.14
C LEU A 84 -15.44 -6.77 2.94
N LEU A 85 -14.54 -7.01 3.90
CA LEU A 85 -13.55 -8.08 3.82
C LEU A 85 -14.18 -9.46 3.97
N GLN A 86 -15.14 -9.63 4.88
CA GLN A 86 -15.93 -10.85 4.98
C GLN A 86 -16.67 -11.17 3.67
N TYR A 87 -17.34 -10.17 3.10
CA TYR A 87 -18.01 -10.32 1.81
C TYR A 87 -17.01 -10.68 0.70
N HIS A 88 -15.87 -9.97 0.64
CA HIS A 88 -14.83 -10.22 -0.34
C HIS A 88 -14.32 -11.66 -0.30
N VAL A 89 -14.04 -12.20 0.89
CA VAL A 89 -13.55 -13.59 1.05
C VAL A 89 -14.61 -14.61 0.66
N ASN A 90 -15.86 -14.39 1.01
CA ASN A 90 -16.98 -15.24 0.59
C ASN A 90 -17.13 -15.26 -0.94
N GLN A 91 -17.05 -14.09 -1.58
CA GLN A 91 -17.11 -14.00 -3.04
C GLN A 91 -15.86 -14.57 -3.73
N PHE A 92 -14.69 -14.47 -3.10
CA PHE A 92 -13.45 -15.03 -3.64
C PHE A 92 -13.60 -16.55 -3.88
N LYS A 93 -14.18 -17.26 -2.91
CA LYS A 93 -14.46 -18.70 -3.01
C LYS A 93 -15.33 -19.03 -4.23
N ILE A 94 -16.32 -18.20 -4.54
CA ILE A 94 -17.27 -18.41 -5.65
C ILE A 94 -16.61 -18.07 -7.00
N LEU A 95 -15.88 -16.95 -7.05
CA LEU A 95 -15.34 -16.41 -8.31
C LEU A 95 -14.06 -17.11 -8.80
N TYR A 96 -13.22 -17.54 -7.86
CA TYR A 96 -11.93 -18.14 -8.15
C TYR A 96 -11.91 -19.65 -7.82
N GLY A 97 -12.74 -20.10 -6.87
CA GLY A 97 -12.82 -21.50 -6.45
C GLY A 97 -12.07 -21.76 -5.15
N THR A 98 -12.55 -22.75 -4.39
CA THR A 98 -12.04 -23.12 -3.06
C THR A 98 -10.56 -23.47 -3.05
N ARG A 99 -10.03 -24.07 -4.12
CA ARG A 99 -8.60 -24.44 -4.22
C ARG A 99 -7.64 -23.25 -4.12
N HIS A 100 -8.12 -22.02 -4.34
CA HIS A 100 -7.33 -20.80 -4.25
C HIS A 100 -7.53 -20.04 -2.93
N MET A 101 -8.33 -20.58 -2.00
CA MET A 101 -8.51 -20.05 -0.64
C MET A 101 -7.31 -20.39 0.24
N VAL A 102 -6.17 -19.81 -0.08
CA VAL A 102 -4.94 -19.94 0.72
C VAL A 102 -5.01 -19.03 1.95
N ASN A 103 -4.12 -19.26 2.93
CA ASN A 103 -4.11 -18.52 4.21
C ASN A 103 -4.19 -17.00 4.02
N ASN A 104 -3.48 -16.43 3.04
CA ASN A 104 -3.49 -14.99 2.78
C ASN A 104 -4.90 -14.44 2.48
N ILE A 105 -5.77 -15.23 1.84
CA ILE A 105 -7.15 -14.83 1.56
C ILE A 105 -8.00 -14.89 2.83
N HIS A 106 -7.82 -15.91 3.66
CA HIS A 106 -8.53 -16.04 4.94
C HIS A 106 -8.11 -14.96 5.94
N SER A 107 -6.82 -14.62 6.00
CA SER A 107 -6.28 -13.59 6.88
C SER A 107 -6.85 -12.19 6.59
N LEU A 108 -7.42 -11.95 5.40
CA LEU A 108 -8.08 -10.68 5.09
C LEU A 108 -9.23 -10.37 6.06
N ILE A 109 -9.93 -11.38 6.59
CA ILE A 109 -11.06 -11.17 7.53
C ILE A 109 -10.59 -10.48 8.83
N HIS A 110 -9.39 -10.83 9.29
CA HIS A 110 -8.79 -10.30 10.52
C HIS A 110 -8.12 -8.93 10.32
N LEU A 111 -8.00 -8.46 9.08
CA LEU A 111 -7.26 -7.23 8.82
C LEU A 111 -7.90 -6.01 9.50
N ALA A 112 -9.23 -5.95 9.57
CA ALA A 112 -9.92 -4.87 10.27
C ALA A 112 -9.65 -4.88 11.79
N GLU A 113 -9.53 -6.06 12.41
CA GLU A 113 -9.15 -6.23 13.81
C GLU A 113 -7.69 -5.78 14.02
N THR A 114 -6.77 -6.19 13.14
CA THR A 114 -5.38 -5.74 13.18
C THR A 114 -5.28 -4.21 13.08
N VAL A 115 -6.08 -3.57 12.22
CA VAL A 115 -6.10 -2.11 12.11
C VAL A 115 -6.69 -1.46 13.36
N ARG A 116 -7.70 -2.07 13.98
CA ARG A 116 -8.27 -1.61 15.26
C ARG A 116 -7.24 -1.63 16.39
N ASP A 117 -6.46 -2.70 16.46
CA ASP A 117 -5.51 -2.93 17.57
C ASP A 117 -4.19 -2.16 17.40
N TYR A 118 -3.68 -2.07 16.16
CA TYR A 118 -2.34 -1.52 15.89
C TYR A 118 -2.36 -0.18 15.14
N GLY A 119 -3.54 0.26 14.69
CA GLY A 119 -3.73 1.48 13.89
C GLY A 119 -3.65 1.23 12.38
N PRO A 120 -3.55 2.28 11.56
CA PRO A 120 -3.60 2.19 10.10
C PRO A 120 -2.51 1.27 9.51
N LEU A 121 -2.82 0.60 8.39
CA LEU A 121 -1.94 -0.35 7.69
C LEU A 121 -0.54 0.23 7.40
N GLN A 122 -0.51 1.51 7.02
CA GLN A 122 0.71 2.28 6.79
C GLN A 122 1.72 2.17 7.95
N ARG A 123 1.24 2.11 9.20
CA ARG A 123 2.07 2.19 10.40
C ARG A 123 2.98 0.98 10.61
N TYR A 124 2.53 -0.21 10.23
CA TYR A 124 3.27 -1.47 10.39
C TYR A 124 3.53 -2.18 9.07
N SER A 125 3.10 -1.61 7.95
CA SER A 125 3.48 -2.13 6.65
C SER A 125 5.00 -2.03 6.45
N ASN A 126 5.61 -3.10 5.92
CA ASN A 126 7.01 -3.08 5.50
C ASN A 126 7.29 -2.04 4.39
N PHE A 127 6.26 -1.41 3.80
CA PHE A 127 6.41 -0.40 2.74
C PHE A 127 7.24 0.81 3.19
N ASN A 128 7.01 1.30 4.41
CA ASN A 128 7.74 2.45 4.96
C ASN A 128 9.21 2.10 5.19
N TYR A 129 9.48 0.91 5.72
CA TYR A 129 10.85 0.43 5.95
C TYR A 129 11.60 0.18 4.63
N GLU A 130 10.98 -0.47 3.63
CA GLU A 130 11.63 -0.68 2.32
C GLU A 130 11.90 0.63 1.57
N SER A 131 11.02 1.62 1.70
CA SER A 131 11.22 2.94 1.09
C SER A 131 12.39 3.70 1.76
N ILE A 132 12.44 3.70 3.09
CA ILE A 132 13.53 4.31 3.86
C ILE A 132 14.86 3.60 3.60
N LEU A 133 14.88 2.26 3.62
CA LEU A 133 16.06 1.46 3.31
C LEU A 133 16.52 1.65 1.85
N GLY A 134 15.57 1.77 0.91
CA GLY A 134 15.85 2.10 -0.48
C GLY A 134 16.49 3.49 -0.66
N GLY A 135 16.01 4.49 0.10
CA GLY A 135 16.60 5.82 0.13
C GLY A 135 18.03 5.80 0.67
N ILE A 136 18.25 5.18 1.84
CA ILE A 136 19.57 5.09 2.49
C ILE A 136 20.58 4.37 1.58
N THR A 137 20.20 3.25 0.96
CA THR A 137 21.09 2.49 0.08
C THR A 137 21.39 3.22 -1.23
N SER A 138 20.51 4.10 -1.72
CA SER A 138 20.75 4.90 -2.93
C SER A 138 21.68 6.10 -2.74
N THR A 139 21.86 6.55 -1.49
CA THR A 139 22.76 7.66 -1.12
C THR A 139 24.19 7.16 -0.90
N VAL A 140 24.38 5.89 -0.52
CA VAL A 140 25.69 5.27 -0.29
C VAL A 140 26.28 4.79 -1.62
N ASN A 141 26.82 5.72 -2.43
CA ASN A 141 27.48 5.40 -3.71
C ASN A 141 29.02 5.42 -3.65
N GLY A 142 29.64 5.53 -2.47
CA GLY A 142 31.09 5.51 -2.29
C GLY A 142 31.57 4.31 -1.50
N THR A 143 32.52 3.53 -2.04
CA THR A 143 33.12 2.34 -1.39
C THR A 143 34.03 2.67 -0.18
N LYS A 144 34.08 3.93 0.27
CA LYS A 144 34.84 4.36 1.47
C LYS A 144 33.95 5.22 2.37
N ASN A 145 33.94 4.92 3.68
CA ASN A 145 33.17 5.58 4.74
C ASN A 145 31.64 5.36 4.78
N GLN A 146 31.16 4.20 4.30
CA GLN A 146 29.74 3.83 4.34
C GLN A 146 29.12 3.92 5.74
N GLU A 147 29.86 3.54 6.79
CA GLU A 147 29.36 3.56 8.17
C GLU A 147 29.07 4.99 8.67
N LYS A 148 29.93 5.95 8.33
CA LYS A 148 29.78 7.35 8.76
C LYS A 148 28.64 8.04 8.00
N GLU A 149 28.44 7.68 6.74
CA GLU A 149 27.37 8.19 5.90
C GLU A 149 26.01 7.62 6.30
N ILE A 150 25.94 6.33 6.60
CA ILE A 150 24.74 5.69 7.18
C ILE A 150 24.41 6.33 8.54
N TYR A 151 25.40 6.53 9.41
CA TYR A 151 25.18 7.17 10.71
C TYR A 151 24.62 8.59 10.58
N ASN A 152 25.20 9.41 9.71
CA ASN A 152 24.74 10.79 9.49
C ASN A 152 23.32 10.84 8.89
N ASN A 153 23.01 9.95 7.94
CA ASN A 153 21.68 9.85 7.35
C ASN A 153 20.64 9.40 8.38
N LEU A 154 20.98 8.47 9.27
CA LEU A 154 20.11 8.05 10.37
C LEU A 154 19.87 9.18 11.38
N GLN A 155 20.86 10.03 11.65
CA GLN A 155 20.68 11.20 12.52
C GLN A 155 19.80 12.26 11.86
N MET A 156 20.02 12.57 10.58
CA MET A 156 19.16 13.50 9.84
C MET A 156 17.69 13.04 9.79
N LEU A 157 17.44 11.74 9.64
CA LEU A 157 16.09 11.18 9.65
C LEU A 157 15.41 11.27 11.03
N LYS A 158 16.18 11.09 12.11
CA LYS A 158 15.70 11.31 13.48
C LYS A 158 15.33 12.78 13.72
N GLU A 159 16.19 13.69 13.31
CA GLU A 159 15.95 15.14 13.42
C GLU A 159 14.77 15.59 12.57
N SER A 160 14.67 15.13 11.33
CA SER A 160 13.54 15.37 10.43
C SER A 160 12.21 14.89 11.02
N SER A 161 12.18 13.68 11.61
CA SER A 161 10.98 13.13 12.24
C SER A 161 10.58 13.90 13.50
N TYR A 162 11.57 14.35 14.27
CA TYR A 162 11.37 15.20 15.45
C TYR A 162 10.79 16.58 15.07
N LEU A 163 11.34 17.22 14.04
CA LEU A 163 10.85 18.52 13.54
C LEU A 163 9.46 18.43 12.90
N ALA A 164 9.14 17.32 12.21
CA ALA A 164 7.79 17.07 11.68
C ALA A 164 6.75 16.92 12.81
N THR A 165 7.15 16.32 13.94
CA THR A 165 6.30 16.16 15.13
C THR A 165 6.05 17.51 15.83
N ILE A 166 7.07 18.37 15.90
CA ILE A 166 6.95 19.73 16.47
C ILE A 166 6.09 20.63 15.58
N SER A 167 6.27 20.56 14.26
CA SER A 167 5.48 21.33 13.27
C SER A 167 3.98 21.01 13.37
N GLN A 168 3.62 19.72 13.51
CA GLN A 168 2.22 19.33 13.70
C GLN A 168 1.64 19.83 15.02
N ASN A 169 2.41 19.81 16.12
CA ASN A 169 1.93 20.29 17.42
C ASN A 169 1.83 21.83 17.51
N SER A 170 2.60 22.57 16.72
CA SER A 170 2.53 24.05 16.66
C SER A 170 1.27 24.55 15.96
N ILE A 171 0.73 23.79 15.00
CA ILE A 171 -0.50 24.15 14.25
C ILE A 171 -1.78 23.98 15.10
N TYR A 172 -1.72 23.23 16.20
CA TYR A 172 -2.85 23.03 17.13
C TYR A 172 -2.85 23.96 18.36
N MET A 173 -1.89 24.88 18.46
CA MET A 173 -1.75 25.83 19.59
C MET A 173 -1.87 27.31 19.16
N SER A 174 -2.39 27.57 17.96
CA SER A 174 -2.72 28.92 17.45
C SER A 174 -4.14 28.94 16.92
#